data_AF-A0A2A4UH83-F1
#
_entry.id   AF-A0A2A4UH83-F1
#
_cell.length_a   1.000
_cell.length_b   1.000
_cell.length_c   1.000
_cell.angle_alpha   90.00
_cell.angle_beta   90.00
_cell.angle_gamma   90.00
#
_symmetry.space_group_name_H-M   'P 1'
#
loop_
_entity.id
_entity.type
_entity.pdbx_description
1 polymer ?
#
loop_
_entity_poly.entity_id
_entity_poly.type
_entity_poly.pdbx_seq_one_letter_code
_entity_poly.pdbx_strand_id
1 'polypeptide(L)'
;MSLFKNCTAAIEAAGIYADAAKASLQQHLMKDGRLDRAAMEKHQYACHGFSWLSTYVQALRQTLNWATALDKEGKFTELEELIVRIGFGEYLSQMIGGISMSQGEIIRANDMWLGDAEIAALNTPEVAELITSGNRPENRKKLSRLIEHSVDTGAFGNPGLDETFTMIRDQFRRFADEEVIPHAHAWHLKDDYIPMEIIDKMSEMGVFGLTIPEEYGGSELGKTSMCIVSEELSRGYIGVGSLGTRSEIAAELIMGGGTKAQKQKWLPKIAAGKTLPTAVFTEPNVGSDMGSLKTRAVRDGDNYRITGNKTWITHAARADVMTLLARTNSGEAGYKGLSMFLAEKQRGTDNNPFPTEGMTGGEIEVLGYRGMKEFELAFDGFEVKAENLLGGEEGNGFKQLMTTFESARIQTAARALGVAQNALELGLRYATERIQFGKAIFEFPRVHGKIALAAVEIMMTRQLTYFAARQKDEGKRCDLEAGMAKLLAARVAWSTADNALQIHGGNGYALEYQISRVLCDARILNIFEGAAEIQADVIARRLLS
;
A
#
# COMPACT_ATOMS: atom_id res chain seq x y z
N MET A 1 -33.85 5.02 -1.55
CA MET A 1 -34.28 3.79 -0.82
C MET A 1 -33.98 2.49 -1.57
N SER A 2 -34.13 2.39 -2.90
CA SER A 2 -33.84 1.12 -3.62
C SER A 2 -32.35 0.76 -3.69
N LEU A 3 -31.43 1.73 -3.84
CA LEU A 3 -30.00 1.46 -3.99
C LEU A 3 -29.39 0.72 -2.80
N PHE A 4 -29.52 1.25 -1.57
CA PHE A 4 -28.99 0.62 -0.36
C PHE A 4 -29.53 -0.79 -0.13
N LYS A 5 -30.83 -1.01 -0.39
CA LYS A 5 -31.45 -2.33 -0.32
C LYS A 5 -30.78 -3.29 -1.31
N ASN A 6 -30.65 -2.89 -2.58
CA ASN A 6 -30.04 -3.72 -3.61
C ASN A 6 -28.57 -4.01 -3.30
N CYS A 7 -27.80 -3.01 -2.85
CA CYS A 7 -26.41 -3.19 -2.44
C CYS A 7 -26.26 -4.16 -1.26
N THR A 8 -27.18 -4.09 -0.29
CA THR A 8 -27.20 -5.02 0.86
C THR A 8 -27.43 -6.45 0.40
N ALA A 9 -28.47 -6.68 -0.43
CA ALA A 9 -28.76 -8.00 -1.00
C ALA A 9 -27.60 -8.52 -1.88
N ALA A 10 -26.95 -7.63 -2.62
CA ALA A 10 -25.80 -8.00 -3.44
C ALA A 10 -24.58 -8.43 -2.62
N ILE A 11 -24.29 -7.77 -1.50
CA ILE A 11 -23.21 -8.19 -0.59
C ILE A 11 -23.53 -9.55 0.03
N GLU A 12 -24.79 -9.81 0.38
CA GLU A 12 -25.22 -11.11 0.89
C GLU A 12 -25.01 -12.21 -0.15
N ALA A 13 -25.46 -12.00 -1.39
CA ALA A 13 -25.26 -12.94 -2.50
C ALA A 13 -23.77 -13.17 -2.80
N ALA A 14 -22.96 -12.11 -2.82
CA ALA A 14 -21.51 -12.19 -3.02
C ALA A 14 -20.80 -12.91 -1.85
N GLY A 15 -21.31 -12.76 -0.61
CA GLY A 15 -20.84 -13.51 0.55
C GLY A 15 -21.11 -15.01 0.41
N ILE A 16 -22.33 -15.39 0.03
CA ILE A 16 -22.69 -16.79 -0.23
C ILE A 16 -21.80 -17.40 -1.32
N TYR A 17 -21.55 -16.64 -2.40
CA TYR A 17 -20.66 -17.08 -3.47
C TYR A 17 -19.20 -17.27 -3.01
N ALA A 18 -18.68 -16.36 -2.17
CA ALA A 18 -17.36 -16.50 -1.57
C ALA A 18 -17.29 -17.68 -0.57
N ASP A 19 -18.35 -17.95 0.20
CA ASP A 19 -18.41 -19.10 1.09
C ASP A 19 -18.44 -20.42 0.30
N ALA A 20 -19.13 -20.46 -0.85
CA ALA A 20 -19.08 -21.60 -1.76
C ALA A 20 -17.67 -21.80 -2.34
N ALA A 21 -16.99 -20.73 -2.77
CA ALA A 21 -15.59 -20.77 -3.18
C ALA A 21 -14.69 -21.34 -2.08
N LYS A 22 -14.85 -20.84 -0.84
CA LYS A 22 -14.09 -21.33 0.32
C LYS A 22 -14.30 -22.82 0.55
N ALA A 23 -15.55 -23.28 0.55
CA ALA A 23 -15.88 -24.68 0.76
C ALA A 23 -15.28 -25.57 -0.34
N SER A 24 -15.38 -25.14 -1.60
CA SER A 24 -14.77 -25.81 -2.75
C SER A 24 -13.25 -25.93 -2.60
N LEU A 25 -12.56 -24.84 -2.28
CA LEU A 25 -11.11 -24.87 -2.05
C LEU A 25 -10.75 -25.79 -0.87
N GLN A 26 -11.49 -25.75 0.23
CA GLN A 26 -11.23 -26.63 1.38
C GLN A 26 -11.37 -28.12 1.01
N GLN A 27 -12.29 -28.49 0.13
CA GLN A 27 -12.40 -29.88 -0.36
C GLN A 27 -11.16 -30.34 -1.14
N HIS A 28 -10.50 -29.43 -1.86
CA HIS A 28 -9.35 -29.75 -2.71
C HIS A 28 -8.00 -29.58 -2.00
N LEU A 29 -7.93 -28.73 -0.98
CA LEU A 29 -6.67 -28.28 -0.37
C LEU A 29 -6.45 -28.81 1.04
N MET A 30 -7.42 -29.49 1.64
CA MET A 30 -7.30 -30.05 2.99
C MET A 30 -6.85 -31.51 2.95
N LYS A 31 -5.89 -31.86 3.79
CA LYS A 31 -5.43 -33.22 4.04
C LYS A 31 -5.37 -33.44 5.55
N ASP A 32 -6.02 -34.50 6.04
CA ASP A 32 -6.09 -34.84 7.47
C ASP A 32 -6.57 -33.67 8.35
N GLY A 33 -7.55 -32.91 7.85
CA GLY A 33 -8.12 -31.75 8.56
C GLY A 33 -7.21 -30.53 8.64
N ARG A 34 -6.10 -30.49 7.87
CA ARG A 34 -5.18 -29.35 7.80
C ARG A 34 -4.93 -28.95 6.36
N LEU A 35 -4.58 -27.68 6.17
CA LEU A 35 -4.26 -27.14 4.85
C LEU A 35 -2.95 -27.77 4.33
N ASP A 36 -3.02 -28.44 3.17
CA ASP A 36 -1.87 -29.06 2.52
C ASP A 36 -1.12 -28.02 1.65
N ARG A 37 0.10 -27.70 2.06
CA ARG A 37 0.94 -26.72 1.35
C ARG A 37 1.28 -27.13 -0.07
N ALA A 38 1.46 -28.44 -0.32
CA ALA A 38 1.77 -28.92 -1.66
C ALA A 38 0.56 -28.80 -2.59
N ALA A 39 -0.64 -29.03 -2.06
CA ALA A 39 -1.88 -28.81 -2.79
C ALA A 39 -2.10 -27.32 -3.08
N MET A 40 -1.85 -26.44 -2.11
CA MET A 40 -1.93 -24.98 -2.33
C MET A 40 -0.99 -24.50 -3.43
N GLU A 41 0.25 -24.97 -3.43
CA GLU A 41 1.22 -24.62 -4.48
C GLU A 41 0.77 -25.11 -5.86
N LYS A 42 0.30 -26.36 -5.94
CA LYS A 42 -0.25 -26.93 -7.18
C LYS A 42 -1.48 -26.17 -7.69
N HIS A 43 -2.30 -25.66 -6.78
CA HIS A 43 -3.56 -24.98 -7.06
C HIS A 43 -3.50 -23.47 -6.74
N GLN A 44 -2.32 -22.88 -6.90
CA GLN A 44 -2.04 -21.50 -6.49
C GLN A 44 -2.97 -20.49 -7.18
N TYR A 45 -3.25 -20.69 -8.47
CA TYR A 45 -4.15 -19.82 -9.23
C TYR A 45 -5.55 -19.72 -8.59
N ALA A 46 -6.12 -20.85 -8.18
CA ALA A 46 -7.42 -20.91 -7.49
C ALA A 46 -7.34 -20.24 -6.11
N CYS A 47 -6.27 -20.50 -5.35
CA CYS A 47 -6.05 -19.90 -4.03
C CYS A 47 -5.98 -18.37 -4.12
N HIS A 48 -5.20 -17.84 -5.07
CA HIS A 48 -5.06 -16.41 -5.29
C HIS A 48 -6.37 -15.81 -5.80
N GLY A 49 -7.05 -16.52 -6.68
CA GLY A 49 -8.38 -16.19 -7.14
C GLY A 49 -9.38 -15.97 -6.01
N PHE A 50 -9.39 -16.87 -5.04
CA PHE A 50 -10.24 -16.76 -3.85
C PHE A 50 -9.88 -15.53 -2.99
N SER A 51 -8.60 -15.18 -2.88
CA SER A 51 -8.16 -13.94 -2.22
C SER A 51 -8.68 -12.68 -2.92
N TRP A 52 -8.65 -12.65 -4.26
CA TRP A 52 -9.19 -11.54 -5.05
C TRP A 52 -10.72 -11.45 -4.95
N LEU A 53 -11.43 -12.57 -5.03
CA LEU A 53 -12.89 -12.61 -4.80
C LEU A 53 -13.24 -12.05 -3.41
N SER A 54 -12.57 -12.52 -2.37
CA SER A 54 -12.78 -12.07 -0.99
C SER A 54 -12.46 -10.58 -0.82
N THR A 55 -11.43 -10.08 -1.52
CA THR A 55 -11.08 -8.66 -1.56
C THR A 55 -12.21 -7.83 -2.16
N TYR A 56 -12.84 -8.29 -3.26
CA TYR A 56 -13.96 -7.58 -3.87
C TYR A 56 -15.20 -7.57 -2.97
N VAL A 57 -15.54 -8.69 -2.33
CA VAL A 57 -16.65 -8.75 -1.36
C VAL A 57 -16.42 -7.73 -0.24
N GLN A 58 -15.20 -7.67 0.29
CA GLN A 58 -14.86 -6.74 1.36
C GLN A 58 -14.88 -5.28 0.89
N ALA A 59 -14.39 -4.98 -0.32
CA ALA A 59 -14.46 -3.64 -0.89
C ALA A 59 -15.91 -3.16 -1.08
N LEU A 60 -16.81 -4.01 -1.60
CA LEU A 60 -18.24 -3.71 -1.70
C LEU A 60 -18.86 -3.43 -0.33
N ARG A 61 -18.55 -4.26 0.66
CA ARG A 61 -19.03 -4.09 2.04
C ARG A 61 -18.60 -2.76 2.63
N GLN A 62 -17.32 -2.40 2.52
CA GLN A 62 -16.83 -1.13 3.07
C GLN A 62 -17.35 0.09 2.29
N THR A 63 -17.58 -0.06 0.99
CA THR A 63 -18.25 0.98 0.18
C THR A 63 -19.69 1.21 0.64
N LEU A 64 -20.46 0.16 0.92
CA LEU A 64 -21.82 0.31 1.45
C LEU A 64 -21.81 0.94 2.85
N ASN A 65 -20.90 0.53 3.72
CA ASN A 65 -20.77 1.10 5.06
C ASN A 65 -20.50 2.61 5.02
N TRP A 66 -19.56 3.02 4.17
CA TRP A 66 -19.25 4.44 3.91
C TRP A 66 -20.46 5.21 3.40
N ALA A 67 -21.11 4.72 2.34
CA ALA A 67 -22.28 5.37 1.77
C ALA A 67 -23.43 5.51 2.78
N THR A 68 -23.65 4.47 3.60
CA THR A 68 -24.69 4.46 4.64
C THR A 68 -24.36 5.46 5.76
N ALA A 69 -23.09 5.61 6.12
CA ALA A 69 -22.67 6.59 7.11
C ALA A 69 -22.90 8.02 6.60
N LEU A 70 -22.52 8.30 5.35
CA LEU A 70 -22.78 9.61 4.74
C LEU A 70 -24.26 9.93 4.63
N ASP A 71 -25.10 8.96 4.28
CA ASP A 71 -26.57 9.15 4.16
C ASP A 71 -27.19 9.53 5.51
N LYS A 72 -26.76 8.88 6.59
CA LYS A 72 -27.18 9.22 7.96
C LYS A 72 -26.78 10.64 8.38
N GLU A 73 -25.67 11.14 7.87
CA GLU A 73 -25.19 12.49 8.12
C GLU A 73 -25.75 13.54 7.14
N GLY A 74 -26.59 13.14 6.17
CA GLY A 74 -27.10 14.02 5.12
C GLY A 74 -26.02 14.49 4.13
N LYS A 75 -24.90 13.75 4.03
CA LYS A 75 -23.73 14.07 3.19
C LYS A 75 -23.62 13.17 1.94
N PHE A 76 -24.58 12.27 1.73
CA PHE A 76 -24.61 11.39 0.55
C PHE A 76 -25.26 12.12 -0.64
N THR A 77 -24.45 12.57 -1.59
CA THR A 77 -24.90 13.33 -2.75
C THR A 77 -24.99 12.47 -4.02
N GLU A 78 -25.40 13.06 -5.15
CA GLU A 78 -25.40 12.37 -6.44
C GLU A 78 -24.00 11.84 -6.82
N LEU A 79 -22.93 12.52 -6.40
CA LEU A 79 -21.56 12.09 -6.66
C LEU A 79 -21.26 10.75 -5.97
N GLU A 80 -21.53 10.64 -4.68
CA GLU A 80 -21.35 9.39 -3.93
C GLU A 80 -22.32 8.30 -4.40
N GLU A 81 -23.56 8.66 -4.76
CA GLU A 81 -24.51 7.72 -5.33
C GLU A 81 -23.98 7.08 -6.63
N LEU A 82 -23.41 7.88 -7.52
CA LEU A 82 -22.83 7.39 -8.78
C LEU A 82 -21.60 6.52 -8.56
N ILE A 83 -20.74 6.86 -7.58
CA ILE A 83 -19.60 6.02 -7.17
C ILE A 83 -20.10 4.64 -6.73
N VAL A 84 -21.09 4.59 -5.84
CA VAL A 84 -21.68 3.32 -5.35
C VAL A 84 -22.27 2.53 -6.52
N ARG A 85 -23.10 3.15 -7.36
CA ARG A 85 -23.76 2.46 -8.48
C ARG A 85 -22.78 1.88 -9.48
N ILE A 86 -21.80 2.67 -9.92
CA ILE A 86 -20.80 2.24 -10.89
C ILE A 86 -19.91 1.15 -10.28
N GLY A 87 -19.46 1.35 -9.03
CA GLY A 87 -18.58 0.42 -8.33
C GLY A 87 -19.23 -0.95 -8.10
N PHE A 88 -20.46 -0.97 -7.60
CA PHE A 88 -21.22 -2.22 -7.44
C PHE A 88 -21.46 -2.90 -8.78
N GLY A 89 -21.94 -2.16 -9.79
CA GLY A 89 -22.19 -2.73 -11.11
C GLY A 89 -20.93 -3.35 -11.73
N GLU A 90 -19.79 -2.69 -11.62
CA GLU A 90 -18.52 -3.18 -12.15
C GLU A 90 -17.98 -4.40 -11.39
N TYR A 91 -17.88 -4.32 -10.06
CA TYR A 91 -17.27 -5.39 -9.27
C TYR A 91 -18.13 -6.66 -9.27
N LEU A 92 -19.46 -6.53 -9.24
CA LEU A 92 -20.37 -7.68 -9.38
C LEU A 92 -20.28 -8.30 -10.78
N SER A 93 -20.20 -7.48 -11.83
CA SER A 93 -20.01 -7.97 -13.20
C SER A 93 -18.69 -8.74 -13.34
N GLN A 94 -17.62 -8.28 -12.71
CA GLN A 94 -16.33 -8.98 -12.70
C GLN A 94 -16.34 -10.24 -11.85
N MET A 95 -17.07 -10.31 -10.73
CA MET A 95 -17.21 -11.56 -9.98
C MET A 95 -17.85 -12.68 -10.83
N ILE A 96 -18.76 -12.32 -11.73
CA ILE A 96 -19.42 -13.26 -12.66
C ILE A 96 -18.55 -13.54 -13.89
N GLY A 97 -18.06 -12.49 -14.56
CA GLY A 97 -17.34 -12.60 -15.85
C GLY A 97 -15.84 -12.90 -15.74
N GLY A 98 -15.26 -12.65 -14.57
CA GLY A 98 -13.87 -12.88 -14.23
C GLY A 98 -13.19 -11.65 -13.61
N ILE A 99 -12.44 -11.86 -12.53
CA ILE A 99 -11.69 -10.81 -11.84
C ILE A 99 -10.26 -10.79 -12.38
N SER A 100 -9.79 -9.61 -12.81
CA SER A 100 -8.41 -9.43 -13.25
C SER A 100 -7.48 -9.36 -12.02
N MET A 101 -6.68 -10.42 -11.85
CA MET A 101 -5.58 -10.47 -10.87
C MET A 101 -4.34 -9.76 -11.41
N SER A 102 -4.10 -9.95 -12.71
CA SER A 102 -3.17 -9.20 -13.56
C SER A 102 -3.82 -9.00 -14.94
N GLN A 103 -3.15 -8.31 -15.87
CA GLN A 103 -3.71 -8.10 -17.22
C GLN A 103 -3.95 -9.41 -17.98
N GLY A 104 -3.13 -10.44 -17.75
CA GLY A 104 -3.23 -11.75 -18.41
C GLY A 104 -3.94 -12.82 -17.59
N GLU A 105 -4.11 -12.61 -16.29
CA GLU A 105 -4.66 -13.59 -15.35
C GLU A 105 -6.04 -13.13 -14.87
N ILE A 106 -7.06 -13.79 -15.38
CA ILE A 106 -8.46 -13.51 -15.07
C ILE A 106 -9.03 -14.75 -14.37
N ILE A 107 -9.26 -14.64 -13.06
CA ILE A 107 -9.87 -15.72 -12.27
C ILE A 107 -11.37 -15.78 -12.56
N ARG A 108 -11.89 -16.98 -12.83
CA ARG A 108 -13.32 -17.26 -13.02
C ARG A 108 -13.81 -18.34 -12.05
N ALA A 109 -15.13 -18.50 -11.99
CA ALA A 109 -15.80 -19.51 -11.17
C ALA A 109 -15.20 -20.92 -11.33
N ASN A 110 -15.04 -21.38 -12.57
CA ASN A 110 -14.52 -22.72 -12.88
C ASN A 110 -13.09 -22.95 -12.40
N ASP A 111 -12.27 -21.89 -12.31
CA ASP A 111 -10.90 -21.98 -11.80
C ASP A 111 -10.88 -22.31 -10.29
N MET A 112 -11.98 -22.07 -9.58
CA MET A 112 -12.22 -22.43 -8.19
C MET A 112 -13.21 -23.60 -8.04
N TRP A 113 -13.39 -24.38 -9.11
CA TRP A 113 -14.32 -25.53 -9.19
C TRP A 113 -15.78 -25.19 -8.85
N LEU A 114 -16.20 -23.95 -9.12
CA LEU A 114 -17.60 -23.55 -8.99
C LEU A 114 -18.32 -23.77 -10.32
N GLY A 115 -19.59 -24.16 -10.26
CA GLY A 115 -20.43 -24.42 -11.43
C GLY A 115 -21.54 -23.39 -11.61
N ASP A 116 -22.45 -23.68 -12.54
CA ASP A 116 -23.57 -22.79 -12.90
C ASP A 116 -24.50 -22.50 -11.71
N ALA A 117 -24.63 -23.43 -10.76
CA ALA A 117 -25.48 -23.25 -9.58
C ALA A 117 -24.96 -22.14 -8.66
N GLU A 118 -23.65 -22.11 -8.39
CA GLU A 118 -23.04 -21.07 -7.55
C GLU A 118 -23.03 -19.72 -8.26
N ILE A 119 -22.80 -19.70 -9.58
CA ILE A 119 -22.91 -18.48 -10.39
C ILE A 119 -24.35 -17.93 -10.36
N ALA A 120 -25.34 -18.81 -10.51
CA ALA A 120 -26.75 -18.44 -10.44
C ALA A 120 -27.15 -17.89 -9.07
N ALA A 121 -26.56 -18.41 -7.97
CA ALA A 121 -26.78 -17.90 -6.63
C ALA A 121 -26.28 -16.46 -6.43
N LEU A 122 -25.20 -16.07 -7.12
CA LEU A 122 -24.75 -14.67 -7.16
C LEU A 122 -25.68 -13.78 -8.00
N ASN A 123 -26.23 -14.30 -9.09
CA ASN A 123 -27.01 -13.53 -10.07
C ASN A 123 -28.49 -13.32 -9.66
N THR A 124 -28.72 -12.77 -8.47
CA THR A 124 -30.05 -12.38 -7.97
C THR A 124 -30.64 -11.21 -8.76
N PRO A 125 -31.96 -10.95 -8.69
CA PRO A 125 -32.57 -9.79 -9.35
C PRO A 125 -31.93 -8.45 -8.94
N GLU A 126 -31.57 -8.29 -7.67
CA GLU A 126 -30.90 -7.10 -7.14
C GLU A 126 -29.48 -6.93 -7.72
N VAL A 127 -28.73 -8.03 -7.83
CA VAL A 127 -27.40 -8.03 -8.47
C VAL A 127 -27.51 -7.73 -9.96
N ALA A 128 -28.45 -8.36 -10.66
CA ALA A 128 -28.71 -8.11 -12.08
C ALA A 128 -29.10 -6.64 -12.33
N GLU A 129 -29.93 -6.05 -11.47
CA GLU A 129 -30.27 -4.62 -11.56
C GLU A 129 -29.03 -3.73 -11.37
N LEU A 130 -28.17 -4.01 -10.38
CA LEU A 130 -26.94 -3.24 -10.16
C LEU A 130 -25.95 -3.37 -11.33
N ILE A 131 -25.78 -4.57 -11.88
CA ILE A 131 -24.92 -4.80 -13.04
C ILE A 131 -25.46 -4.06 -14.26
N THR A 132 -26.75 -4.22 -14.55
CA THR A 132 -27.34 -3.67 -15.77
C THR A 132 -27.54 -2.16 -15.72
N SER A 133 -27.78 -1.56 -14.55
CA SER A 133 -28.03 -0.12 -14.38
C SER A 133 -26.82 0.68 -13.88
N GLY A 134 -25.84 0.02 -13.24
CA GLY A 134 -24.73 0.65 -12.52
C GLY A 134 -23.67 1.26 -13.43
N ASN A 135 -22.78 0.44 -14.00
CA ASN A 135 -21.66 0.92 -14.83
C ASN A 135 -22.06 1.22 -16.28
N ARG A 136 -23.03 2.11 -16.46
CA ARG A 136 -23.49 2.58 -17.78
C ARG A 136 -22.67 3.76 -18.32
N PRO A 137 -22.54 3.92 -19.65
CA PRO A 137 -21.91 5.08 -20.25
C PRO A 137 -22.45 6.43 -19.73
N GLU A 138 -23.75 6.51 -19.50
CA GLU A 138 -24.45 7.71 -19.01
C GLU A 138 -24.03 8.04 -17.58
N ASN A 139 -23.94 7.03 -16.70
CA ASN A 139 -23.51 7.22 -15.32
C ASN A 139 -22.04 7.62 -15.25
N ARG A 140 -21.16 7.00 -16.07
CA ARG A 140 -19.76 7.41 -16.17
C ARG A 140 -19.62 8.86 -16.65
N LYS A 141 -20.45 9.27 -17.61
CA LYS A 141 -20.48 10.66 -18.10
C LYS A 141 -20.95 11.63 -17.01
N LYS A 142 -22.02 11.31 -16.29
CA LYS A 142 -22.52 12.14 -15.17
C LYS A 142 -21.47 12.26 -14.08
N LEU A 143 -20.89 11.14 -13.64
CA LEU A 143 -19.85 11.12 -12.62
C LEU A 143 -18.67 12.00 -13.04
N SER A 144 -18.17 11.82 -14.27
CA SER A 144 -17.05 12.62 -14.76
C SER A 144 -17.36 14.11 -14.77
N ARG A 145 -18.60 14.52 -15.08
CA ARG A 145 -19.00 15.93 -15.04
C ARG A 145 -19.02 16.51 -13.63
N LEU A 146 -19.49 15.75 -12.65
CA LEU A 146 -19.49 16.18 -11.26
C LEU A 146 -18.08 16.40 -10.72
N ILE A 147 -17.08 15.70 -11.28
CA ILE A 147 -15.67 15.85 -10.88
C ILE A 147 -14.81 16.64 -11.86
N GLU A 148 -15.39 17.31 -12.85
CA GLU A 148 -14.65 18.00 -13.92
C GLU A 148 -13.70 19.09 -13.37
N HIS A 149 -14.10 19.76 -12.28
CA HIS A 149 -13.34 20.80 -11.59
C HIS A 149 -12.70 20.33 -10.27
N SER A 150 -12.61 19.01 -10.07
CA SER A 150 -12.09 18.44 -8.82
C SER A 150 -10.58 18.59 -8.65
N VAL A 151 -9.84 18.87 -9.73
CA VAL A 151 -8.41 19.22 -9.63
C VAL A 151 -8.21 20.50 -8.83
N ASP A 152 -9.09 21.49 -8.99
CA ASP A 152 -8.98 22.80 -8.32
C ASP A 152 -9.60 22.77 -6.92
N THR A 153 -10.63 21.95 -6.71
CA THR A 153 -11.40 21.91 -5.45
C THR A 153 -11.00 20.77 -4.53
N GLY A 154 -10.27 19.76 -5.03
CA GLY A 154 -9.98 18.51 -4.32
C GLY A 154 -11.18 17.58 -4.16
N ALA A 155 -12.35 17.91 -4.71
CA ALA A 155 -13.61 17.24 -4.43
C ALA A 155 -13.85 16.02 -5.33
N PHE A 156 -13.19 14.89 -5.07
CA PHE A 156 -13.42 13.61 -5.79
C PHE A 156 -14.43 12.67 -5.08
N GLY A 157 -15.35 13.27 -4.34
CA GLY A 157 -16.30 12.57 -3.46
C GLY A 157 -15.90 12.68 -1.98
N ASN A 158 -16.89 12.67 -1.10
CA ASN A 158 -16.68 12.79 0.34
C ASN A 158 -16.07 11.50 0.91
N PRO A 159 -14.85 11.52 1.48
CA PRO A 159 -14.23 10.30 2.00
C PRO A 159 -14.83 9.77 3.31
N GLY A 160 -15.79 10.49 3.92
CA GLY A 160 -16.38 10.11 5.21
C GLY A 160 -15.44 10.34 6.40
N LEU A 161 -14.59 11.36 6.30
CA LEU A 161 -13.70 11.79 7.38
C LEU A 161 -14.44 12.73 8.34
N ASP A 162 -14.13 12.62 9.63
CA ASP A 162 -14.56 13.60 10.63
C ASP A 162 -13.78 14.92 10.49
N GLU A 163 -14.09 15.89 11.36
CA GLU A 163 -13.45 17.21 11.32
C GLU A 163 -11.94 17.12 11.57
N THR A 164 -11.50 16.30 12.53
CA THR A 164 -10.08 16.12 12.86
C THR A 164 -9.31 15.53 11.69
N PHE A 165 -9.80 14.44 11.12
CA PHE A 165 -9.18 13.80 9.96
C PHE A 165 -9.21 14.68 8.71
N THR A 166 -10.27 15.50 8.55
CA THR A 166 -10.37 16.50 7.48
C THR A 166 -9.30 17.58 7.64
N MET A 167 -9.09 18.10 8.86
CA MET A 167 -8.04 19.08 9.13
C MET A 167 -6.64 18.51 8.86
N ILE A 168 -6.37 17.27 9.27
CA ILE A 168 -5.10 16.57 8.99
C ILE A 168 -4.89 16.45 7.48
N ARG A 169 -5.90 15.95 6.74
CA ARG A 169 -5.83 15.83 5.28
C ARG A 169 -5.49 17.18 4.64
N ASP A 170 -6.22 18.23 4.99
CA ASP A 170 -6.07 19.54 4.36
C ASP A 170 -4.71 20.18 4.70
N GLN A 171 -4.17 19.94 5.89
CA GLN A 171 -2.82 20.37 6.26
C GLN A 171 -1.75 19.73 5.38
N PHE A 172 -1.78 18.40 5.23
CA PHE A 172 -0.76 17.68 4.45
C PHE A 172 -0.96 17.82 2.94
N ARG A 173 -2.20 18.04 2.49
CA ARG A 173 -2.49 18.42 1.11
C ARG A 173 -1.84 19.76 0.75
N ARG A 174 -2.03 20.79 1.58
CA ARG A 174 -1.38 22.10 1.37
C ARG A 174 0.13 21.97 1.33
N PHE A 175 0.72 21.23 2.28
CA PHE A 175 2.16 20.96 2.26
C PHE A 175 2.60 20.27 0.96
N ALA A 176 1.88 19.25 0.50
CA ALA A 176 2.20 18.59 -0.77
C ALA A 176 2.08 19.53 -1.97
N ASP A 177 1.04 20.36 -2.03
CA ASP A 177 0.79 21.31 -3.12
C ASP A 177 1.83 22.44 -3.16
N GLU A 178 2.29 22.91 -2.01
CA GLU A 178 3.23 24.04 -1.89
C GLU A 178 4.70 23.61 -1.97
N GLU A 179 5.05 22.49 -1.31
CA GLU A 179 6.46 22.14 -1.03
C GLU A 179 6.96 20.92 -1.83
N VAL A 180 6.05 20.10 -2.38
CA VAL A 180 6.42 18.84 -3.03
C VAL A 180 6.11 18.85 -4.52
N ILE A 181 4.85 19.03 -4.90
CA ILE A 181 4.38 18.92 -6.29
C ILE A 181 5.14 19.84 -7.26
N PRO A 182 5.44 21.12 -6.92
CA PRO A 182 6.17 22.01 -7.81
C PRO A 182 7.61 21.56 -8.11
N HIS A 183 8.19 20.69 -7.29
CA HIS A 183 9.62 20.37 -7.31
C HIS A 183 9.91 18.89 -7.61
N ALA A 184 9.01 17.97 -7.23
CA ALA A 184 9.25 16.53 -7.27
C ALA A 184 9.62 15.98 -8.65
N HIS A 185 9.08 16.57 -9.72
CA HIS A 185 9.43 16.16 -11.08
C HIS A 185 10.86 16.55 -11.44
N ALA A 186 11.30 17.75 -11.05
CA ALA A 186 12.67 18.19 -11.27
C ALA A 186 13.68 17.34 -10.50
N TRP A 187 13.38 16.97 -9.25
CA TRP A 187 14.22 16.05 -8.48
C TRP A 187 14.37 14.70 -9.20
N HIS A 188 13.25 14.14 -9.67
CA HIS A 188 13.27 12.88 -10.42
C HIS A 188 14.15 12.95 -11.68
N LEU A 189 13.98 13.99 -12.51
CA LEU A 189 14.75 14.17 -13.75
C LEU A 189 16.26 14.31 -13.51
N LYS A 190 16.65 14.93 -12.40
CA LYS A 190 18.05 15.13 -12.03
C LYS A 190 18.69 13.95 -11.30
N ASP A 191 17.88 12.95 -10.93
CA ASP A 191 18.29 11.90 -9.99
C ASP A 191 18.67 12.41 -8.59
N ASP A 192 18.08 13.54 -8.20
CA ASP A 192 18.33 14.12 -6.89
C ASP A 192 17.55 13.36 -5.83
N TYR A 193 18.15 13.27 -4.64
CA TYR A 193 17.38 12.94 -3.45
C TYR A 193 16.27 13.97 -3.20
N ILE A 194 15.22 13.54 -2.50
CA ILE A 194 14.32 14.46 -1.80
C ILE A 194 15.18 15.33 -0.88
N PRO A 195 15.14 16.67 -0.99
CA PRO A 195 16.00 17.56 -0.22
C PRO A 195 15.83 17.37 1.29
N MET A 196 16.91 17.60 2.05
CA MET A 196 16.87 17.51 3.52
C MET A 196 15.90 18.54 4.12
N GLU A 197 15.72 19.67 3.47
CA GLU A 197 14.78 20.72 3.85
C GLU A 197 13.33 20.22 3.87
N ILE A 198 12.97 19.28 2.98
CA ILE A 198 11.65 18.64 3.00
C ILE A 198 11.53 17.71 4.21
N ILE A 199 12.58 16.96 4.53
CA ILE A 199 12.63 16.11 5.73
C ILE A 199 12.52 16.95 6.99
N ASP A 200 13.21 18.09 7.06
CA ASP A 200 13.17 19.00 8.20
C ASP A 200 11.75 19.59 8.38
N LYS A 201 11.11 20.06 7.31
CA LYS A 201 9.71 20.52 7.36
C LYS A 201 8.75 19.41 7.81
N MET A 202 8.90 18.19 7.29
CA MET A 202 8.10 17.05 7.74
C MET A 202 8.30 16.76 9.23
N SER A 203 9.53 16.92 9.73
CA SER A 203 9.85 16.78 11.15
C SER A 203 9.17 17.84 12.00
N GLU A 204 9.22 19.11 11.58
CA GLU A 204 8.54 20.23 12.25
C GLU A 204 7.02 20.05 12.31
N MET A 205 6.44 19.43 11.27
CA MET A 205 5.02 19.06 11.22
C MET A 205 4.67 17.78 12.02
N GLY A 206 5.65 17.12 12.65
CA GLY A 206 5.45 15.94 13.48
C GLY A 206 5.22 14.63 12.72
N VAL A 207 5.50 14.56 11.41
CA VAL A 207 5.21 13.39 10.57
C VAL A 207 5.88 12.12 11.10
N PHE A 208 7.15 12.22 11.52
CA PHE A 208 7.92 11.05 11.95
C PHE A 208 7.53 10.54 13.34
N GLY A 209 6.80 11.34 14.12
CA GLY A 209 6.29 11.01 15.45
C GLY A 209 4.77 10.79 15.50
N LEU A 210 4.08 10.82 14.36
CA LEU A 210 2.61 10.92 14.31
C LEU A 210 1.90 9.82 15.11
N THR A 211 2.40 8.58 15.06
CA THR A 211 1.82 7.43 15.78
C THR A 211 2.65 7.01 17.00
N ILE A 212 3.69 7.76 17.34
CA ILE A 212 4.53 7.48 18.51
C ILE A 212 3.83 8.05 19.75
N PRO A 213 3.82 7.36 20.91
CA PRO A 213 3.23 7.88 22.14
C PRO A 213 3.85 9.21 22.57
N GLU A 214 3.05 10.04 23.23
CA GLU A 214 3.49 11.36 23.73
C GLU A 214 4.67 11.24 24.71
N GLU A 215 4.75 10.16 25.49
CA GLU A 215 5.88 9.91 26.43
C GLU A 215 7.25 9.81 25.73
N TYR A 216 7.26 9.55 24.42
CA TYR A 216 8.46 9.55 23.59
C TYR A 216 8.51 10.76 22.63
N GLY A 217 7.70 11.80 22.86
CA GLY A 217 7.69 13.01 22.03
C GLY A 217 6.96 12.87 20.68
N GLY A 218 6.09 11.87 20.54
CA GLY A 218 5.19 11.74 19.40
C GLY A 218 3.83 12.42 19.63
N SER A 219 2.87 12.15 18.73
CA SER A 219 1.52 12.76 18.74
C SER A 219 0.37 11.79 19.01
N GLU A 220 0.65 10.48 19.03
CA GLU A 220 -0.33 9.43 19.34
C GLU A 220 -1.66 9.49 18.54
N LEU A 221 -1.62 10.00 17.30
CA LEU A 221 -2.82 10.25 16.48
C LEU A 221 -3.39 9.00 15.78
N GLY A 222 -2.82 7.82 16.03
CA GLY A 222 -3.28 6.56 15.46
C GLY A 222 -2.96 6.34 13.98
N LYS A 223 -3.35 5.16 13.49
CA LYS A 223 -3.07 4.62 12.16
C LYS A 223 -3.99 5.21 11.09
N THR A 224 -5.23 5.55 11.41
CA THR A 224 -6.10 6.27 10.45
C THR A 224 -5.51 7.64 10.10
N SER A 225 -5.02 8.41 11.08
CA SER A 225 -4.33 9.68 10.82
C SER A 225 -3.13 9.47 9.91
N MET A 226 -2.25 8.50 10.23
CA MET A 226 -1.06 8.24 9.43
C MET A 226 -1.38 7.76 8.01
N CYS A 227 -2.47 7.02 7.82
CA CYS A 227 -2.97 6.65 6.49
C CYS A 227 -3.31 7.87 5.65
N ILE A 228 -4.02 8.85 6.22
CA ILE A 228 -4.39 10.10 5.54
C ILE A 228 -3.16 10.95 5.22
N VAL A 229 -2.22 11.08 6.17
CA VAL A 229 -0.95 11.79 5.94
C VAL A 229 -0.17 11.15 4.79
N SER A 230 -0.01 9.82 4.83
CA SER A 230 0.69 9.09 3.77
C SER A 230 0.01 9.19 2.41
N GLU A 231 -1.33 9.22 2.34
CA GLU A 231 -2.06 9.45 1.10
C GLU A 231 -1.71 10.81 0.48
N GLU A 232 -1.82 11.89 1.26
CA GLU A 232 -1.60 13.26 0.75
C GLU A 232 -0.13 13.51 0.40
N LEU A 233 0.82 13.01 1.20
CA LEU A 233 2.25 13.10 0.87
C LEU A 233 2.61 12.29 -0.38
N SER A 234 2.02 11.10 -0.55
CA SER A 234 2.29 10.26 -1.73
C SER A 234 1.61 10.78 -2.99
N ARG A 235 0.49 11.51 -2.84
CA ARG A 235 -0.09 12.31 -3.92
C ARG A 235 0.90 13.36 -4.42
N GLY A 236 1.69 13.97 -3.54
CA GLY A 236 2.80 14.83 -3.97
C GLY A 236 3.90 14.04 -4.68
N TYR A 237 4.48 13.09 -3.95
CA TYR A 237 5.48 12.15 -4.46
C TYR A 237 5.60 10.96 -3.50
N ILE A 238 5.48 9.73 -4.03
CA ILE A 238 5.54 8.49 -3.22
C ILE A 238 6.76 8.43 -2.29
N GLY A 239 7.91 8.97 -2.69
CA GLY A 239 9.11 8.99 -1.86
C GLY A 239 8.92 9.82 -0.59
N VAL A 240 8.17 10.93 -0.65
CA VAL A 240 7.87 11.78 0.51
C VAL A 240 6.94 11.05 1.48
N GLY A 241 5.88 10.42 0.98
CA GLY A 241 5.02 9.58 1.83
C GLY A 241 5.79 8.42 2.49
N SER A 242 6.69 7.78 1.74
CA SER A 242 7.51 6.68 2.26
C SER A 242 8.48 7.11 3.37
N LEU A 243 8.97 8.35 3.42
CA LEU A 243 9.80 8.85 4.53
C LEU A 243 9.05 8.73 5.87
N GLY A 244 7.77 9.11 5.90
CA GLY A 244 6.91 8.96 7.07
C GLY A 244 6.70 7.48 7.43
N THR A 245 6.36 6.65 6.42
CA THR A 245 6.16 5.21 6.63
C THR A 245 7.38 4.52 7.25
N ARG A 246 8.61 4.87 6.85
CA ARG A 246 9.82 4.24 7.42
C ARG A 246 9.96 4.52 8.91
N SER A 247 9.70 5.76 9.32
CA SER A 247 9.71 6.14 10.74
C SER A 247 8.61 5.43 11.52
N GLU A 248 7.38 5.39 11.00
CA GLU A 248 6.27 4.69 11.64
C GLU A 248 6.57 3.20 11.87
N ILE A 249 7.03 2.49 10.84
CA ILE A 249 7.26 1.04 10.92
C ILE A 249 8.45 0.72 11.83
N ALA A 250 9.52 1.51 11.79
CA ALA A 250 10.65 1.33 12.70
C ALA A 250 10.25 1.63 14.16
N ALA A 251 9.43 2.65 14.39
CA ALA A 251 8.91 2.95 15.72
C ALA A 251 8.00 1.83 16.23
N GLU A 252 7.09 1.30 15.41
CA GLU A 252 6.22 0.17 15.79
C GLU A 252 7.03 -1.09 16.12
N LEU A 253 8.07 -1.37 15.33
CA LEU A 253 9.00 -2.47 15.61
C LEU A 253 9.68 -2.32 16.98
N ILE A 254 10.15 -1.11 17.32
CA ILE A 254 10.79 -0.81 18.60
C ILE A 254 9.79 -0.81 19.76
N MET A 255 8.58 -0.30 19.55
CA MET A 255 7.51 -0.33 20.55
C MET A 255 7.08 -1.77 20.88
N GLY A 256 6.92 -2.61 19.87
CA GLY A 256 6.50 -4.00 20.02
C GLY A 256 7.60 -4.94 20.53
N GLY A 257 8.84 -4.75 20.08
CA GLY A 257 9.93 -5.69 20.34
C GLY A 257 11.07 -5.18 21.24
N GLY A 258 11.14 -3.87 21.51
CA GLY A 258 12.28 -3.26 22.18
C GLY A 258 12.24 -3.31 23.70
N THR A 259 13.42 -3.28 24.33
CA THR A 259 13.54 -3.08 25.77
C THR A 259 13.17 -1.65 26.17
N LYS A 260 12.89 -1.37 27.45
CA LYS A 260 12.63 0.00 27.94
C LYS A 260 13.78 0.96 27.59
N ALA A 261 15.03 0.51 27.71
CA ALA A 261 16.20 1.31 27.35
C ALA A 261 16.25 1.63 25.85
N GLN A 262 15.92 0.65 24.99
CA GLN A 262 15.86 0.86 23.54
C GLN A 262 14.75 1.84 23.16
N LYS A 263 13.55 1.70 23.75
CA LYS A 263 12.43 2.63 23.52
C LYS A 263 12.82 4.07 23.86
N GLN A 264 13.38 4.28 25.05
CA GLN A 264 13.83 5.60 25.52
C GLN A 264 14.99 6.18 24.69
N LYS A 265 15.89 5.33 24.16
CA LYS A 265 17.01 5.77 23.31
C LYS A 265 16.56 6.21 21.91
N TRP A 266 15.64 5.45 21.30
CA TRP A 266 15.38 5.53 19.86
C TRP A 266 14.10 6.29 19.51
N LEU A 267 12.99 6.04 20.20
CA LEU A 267 11.68 6.59 19.82
C LEU A 267 11.67 8.13 19.82
N PRO A 268 12.25 8.84 20.82
CA PRO A 268 12.28 10.30 20.78
C PRO A 268 13.10 10.89 19.64
N LYS A 269 14.15 10.19 19.20
CA LYS A 269 14.99 10.66 18.09
C LYS A 269 14.32 10.44 16.74
N ILE A 270 13.59 9.33 16.59
CA ILE A 270 12.79 9.03 15.40
C ILE A 270 11.62 10.02 15.32
N ALA A 271 10.89 10.23 16.42
CA ALA A 271 9.77 11.16 16.48
C ALA A 271 10.15 12.58 16.02
N ALA A 272 11.32 13.04 16.45
CA ALA A 272 11.86 14.35 16.12
C ALA A 272 12.62 14.41 14.78
N GLY A 273 12.59 13.35 13.95
CA GLY A 273 13.31 13.28 12.66
C GLY A 273 14.84 13.35 12.75
N LYS A 274 15.41 13.32 13.96
CA LYS A 274 16.88 13.37 14.21
C LYS A 274 17.57 12.05 13.89
N THR A 275 16.81 10.96 13.87
CA THR A 275 17.26 9.63 13.46
C THR A 275 16.33 9.12 12.38
N LEU A 276 16.86 8.95 11.18
CA LEU A 276 16.14 8.44 10.01
C LEU A 276 16.35 6.93 9.91
N PRO A 277 15.31 6.11 10.08
CA PRO A 277 15.44 4.66 9.98
C PRO A 277 15.32 4.16 8.54
N THR A 278 15.94 3.02 8.26
CA THR A 278 15.62 2.22 7.07
C THR A 278 15.59 0.72 7.38
N ALA A 279 14.86 -0.04 6.56
CA ALA A 279 14.70 -1.47 6.66
C ALA A 279 15.77 -2.21 5.85
N VAL A 280 16.47 -3.18 6.46
CA VAL A 280 17.58 -3.90 5.83
C VAL A 280 17.34 -5.41 5.92
N PHE A 281 16.52 -5.91 5.00
CA PHE A 281 16.03 -7.30 5.02
C PHE A 281 16.46 -8.11 3.79
N THR A 282 16.14 -7.61 2.59
CA THR A 282 16.30 -8.30 1.31
C THR A 282 17.77 -8.56 0.97
N GLU A 283 18.05 -9.74 0.42
CA GLU A 283 19.37 -10.16 -0.09
C GLU A 283 19.29 -10.43 -1.60
N PRO A 284 20.42 -10.45 -2.33
CA PRO A 284 20.42 -10.70 -3.78
C PRO A 284 19.66 -11.94 -4.25
N ASN A 285 19.60 -12.98 -3.40
CA ASN A 285 18.91 -14.23 -3.71
C ASN A 285 17.73 -14.52 -2.76
N VAL A 286 17.35 -13.58 -1.89
CA VAL A 286 16.31 -13.78 -0.88
C VAL A 286 15.47 -12.51 -0.71
N GLY A 287 14.24 -12.55 -1.24
CA GLY A 287 13.21 -11.53 -1.03
C GLY A 287 11.97 -12.11 -0.36
N SER A 288 11.08 -12.73 -1.14
CA SER A 288 9.82 -13.30 -0.64
C SER A 288 9.99 -14.34 0.46
N ASP A 289 11.04 -15.19 0.39
CA ASP A 289 11.37 -16.19 1.42
C ASP A 289 12.35 -15.64 2.46
N MET A 290 11.99 -14.53 3.10
CA MET A 290 12.85 -13.80 4.05
C MET A 290 13.35 -14.66 5.22
N GLY A 291 12.67 -15.77 5.56
CA GLY A 291 13.12 -16.73 6.57
C GLY A 291 14.45 -17.42 6.23
N SER A 292 14.80 -17.46 4.94
CA SER A 292 15.97 -18.16 4.39
C SER A 292 17.19 -17.26 4.18
N LEU A 293 17.17 -16.03 4.70
CA LEU A 293 18.28 -15.08 4.58
C LEU A 293 19.59 -15.63 5.18
N LYS A 294 20.72 -15.20 4.62
CA LYS A 294 22.06 -15.74 4.88
C LYS A 294 23.01 -14.77 5.59
N THR A 295 22.72 -13.47 5.59
CA THR A 295 23.50 -12.47 6.36
C THR A 295 23.59 -12.94 7.80
N ARG A 296 24.80 -13.04 8.32
CA ARG A 296 25.07 -13.61 9.65
C ARG A 296 25.52 -12.52 10.62
N ALA A 297 25.17 -12.69 11.89
CA ALA A 297 25.67 -11.88 12.99
C ALA A 297 26.33 -12.80 14.02
N VAL A 298 27.64 -12.61 14.26
CA VAL A 298 28.41 -13.41 15.21
C VAL A 298 28.71 -12.56 16.43
N ARG A 299 28.39 -13.06 17.63
CA ARG A 299 28.67 -12.36 18.89
C ARG A 299 30.17 -12.27 19.14
N ASP A 300 30.65 -11.08 19.48
CA ASP A 300 32.05 -10.72 19.72
C ASP A 300 32.12 -9.80 20.94
N GLY A 301 32.21 -10.39 22.14
CA GLY A 301 32.12 -9.67 23.41
C GLY A 301 30.78 -8.94 23.59
N ASP A 302 30.86 -7.62 23.74
CA ASP A 302 29.70 -6.71 23.87
C ASP A 302 29.17 -6.21 22.53
N ASN A 303 29.65 -6.79 21.42
CA ASN A 303 29.27 -6.45 20.06
C ASN A 303 28.83 -7.70 19.27
N TYR A 304 28.30 -7.46 18.08
CA TYR A 304 28.09 -8.42 17.01
C TYR A 304 28.89 -7.98 15.79
N ARG A 305 29.47 -8.94 15.08
CA ARG A 305 30.10 -8.76 13.77
C ARG A 305 29.15 -9.28 12.71
N ILE A 306 28.67 -8.40 11.85
CA ILE A 306 27.73 -8.72 10.78
C ILE A 306 28.49 -8.89 9.46
N THR A 307 28.21 -9.98 8.75
CA THR A 307 28.75 -10.23 7.41
C THR A 307 27.67 -10.77 6.48
N GLY A 308 27.51 -10.17 5.32
CA GLY A 308 26.53 -10.56 4.32
C GLY A 308 26.22 -9.45 3.33
N ASN A 309 25.35 -9.74 2.37
CA ASN A 309 24.95 -8.80 1.33
C ASN A 309 23.46 -8.53 1.42
N LYS A 310 23.07 -7.26 1.27
CA LYS A 310 21.70 -6.78 1.22
C LYS A 310 21.51 -5.96 -0.06
N THR A 311 20.28 -5.86 -0.55
CA THR A 311 19.97 -5.13 -1.79
C THR A 311 18.54 -4.63 -1.75
N TRP A 312 18.20 -3.68 -2.63
CA TRP A 312 16.92 -2.96 -2.61
C TRP A 312 16.68 -2.27 -1.26
N ILE A 313 17.75 -1.66 -0.72
CA ILE A 313 17.66 -0.94 0.55
C ILE A 313 17.41 0.54 0.28
N THR A 314 16.16 0.94 0.46
CA THR A 314 15.75 2.34 0.27
C THR A 314 16.46 3.26 1.26
N HIS A 315 16.91 4.43 0.82
CA HIS A 315 17.42 5.48 1.71
C HIS A 315 18.69 5.12 2.52
N ALA A 316 19.41 4.06 2.14
CA ALA A 316 20.51 3.53 2.92
C ALA A 316 21.60 4.56 3.23
N ALA A 317 22.00 5.38 2.24
CA ALA A 317 23.06 6.37 2.44
C ALA A 317 22.72 7.37 3.56
N ARG A 318 21.48 7.88 3.58
CA ARG A 318 21.05 8.96 4.51
C ARG A 318 20.40 8.48 5.80
N ALA A 319 20.18 7.18 5.96
CA ALA A 319 19.67 6.62 7.21
C ALA A 319 20.72 6.69 8.34
N ASP A 320 20.29 6.84 9.58
CA ASP A 320 21.14 6.82 10.77
C ASP A 320 21.07 5.48 11.51
N VAL A 321 19.96 4.75 11.33
CA VAL A 321 19.76 3.42 11.91
C VAL A 321 19.13 2.48 10.90
N MET A 322 19.64 1.26 10.84
CA MET A 322 19.12 0.17 10.03
C MET A 322 18.39 -0.81 10.93
N THR A 323 17.10 -1.07 10.70
CA THR A 323 16.45 -2.26 11.26
C THR A 323 16.90 -3.45 10.43
N LEU A 324 17.95 -4.13 10.89
CA LEU A 324 18.70 -5.12 10.11
C LEU A 324 18.37 -6.53 10.61
N LEU A 325 17.87 -7.38 9.72
CA LEU A 325 17.58 -8.78 10.02
C LEU A 325 18.74 -9.67 9.59
N ALA A 326 19.33 -10.38 10.55
CA ALA A 326 20.47 -11.27 10.35
C ALA A 326 20.29 -12.59 11.11
N ARG A 327 20.96 -13.64 10.65
CA ARG A 327 21.00 -14.95 11.28
C ARG A 327 22.04 -14.97 12.39
N THR A 328 21.62 -15.18 13.64
CA THR A 328 22.54 -15.37 14.78
C THR A 328 22.76 -16.84 15.10
N ASN A 329 21.82 -17.72 14.73
CA ASN A 329 21.95 -19.16 14.91
C ASN A 329 21.90 -19.89 13.56
N SER A 330 23.04 -20.43 13.13
CA SER A 330 23.16 -21.22 11.89
C SER A 330 22.64 -22.65 12.02
N GLY A 331 22.50 -23.18 13.23
CA GLY A 331 21.91 -24.49 13.51
C GLY A 331 20.38 -24.50 13.45
N GLU A 332 19.75 -23.32 13.53
CA GLU A 332 18.31 -23.15 13.43
C GLU A 332 17.91 -22.69 12.03
N ALA A 333 17.26 -23.58 11.28
CA ALA A 333 16.78 -23.30 9.93
C ALA A 333 15.56 -22.36 9.94
N GLY A 334 15.39 -21.62 8.85
CA GLY A 334 14.25 -20.72 8.65
C GLY A 334 14.25 -19.55 9.64
N TYR A 335 13.04 -19.09 9.98
CA TYR A 335 12.82 -17.84 10.70
C TYR A 335 13.30 -17.83 12.16
N LYS A 336 13.45 -19.00 12.80
CA LYS A 336 13.83 -19.12 14.22
C LYS A 336 15.28 -18.75 14.49
N GLY A 337 16.15 -18.84 13.48
CA GLY A 337 17.55 -18.44 13.60
C GLY A 337 17.79 -16.95 13.40
N LEU A 338 16.74 -16.14 13.19
CA LEU A 338 16.84 -14.74 12.80
C LEU A 338 16.64 -13.79 13.98
N SER A 339 17.49 -12.76 14.02
CA SER A 339 17.51 -11.72 15.05
C SER A 339 17.45 -10.34 14.40
N MET A 340 16.76 -9.40 15.03
CA MET A 340 16.60 -8.03 14.56
C MET A 340 17.56 -7.11 15.30
N PHE A 341 18.29 -6.28 14.56
CA PHE A 341 19.25 -5.33 15.09
C PHE A 341 18.82 -3.90 14.79
N LEU A 342 19.02 -3.00 15.75
CA LEU A 342 19.00 -1.54 15.56
C LEU A 342 20.42 -1.09 15.20
N ALA A 343 20.84 -1.39 13.99
CA ALA A 343 22.19 -1.19 13.48
C ALA A 343 22.45 0.29 13.18
N GLU A 344 22.97 1.00 14.19
CA GLU A 344 23.41 2.38 14.09
C GLU A 344 24.56 2.53 13.09
N LYS A 345 24.52 3.57 12.28
CA LYS A 345 25.60 3.90 11.34
C LYS A 345 25.76 5.40 11.19
N GLN A 346 26.91 5.83 10.69
CA GLN A 346 27.10 7.21 10.28
C GLN A 346 26.33 7.49 8.98
N ARG A 347 25.63 8.63 8.95
CA ARG A 347 25.01 9.16 7.73
C ARG A 347 26.08 9.46 6.68
N GLY A 348 25.88 8.98 5.46
CA GLY A 348 26.78 9.22 4.34
C GLY A 348 26.57 10.58 3.67
N THR A 349 27.48 10.89 2.74
CA THR A 349 27.35 11.98 1.76
C THR A 349 27.40 11.40 0.36
N ASP A 350 27.08 12.19 -0.67
CA ASP A 350 27.13 11.72 -2.05
C ASP A 350 28.53 11.21 -2.45
N ASN A 351 29.59 11.82 -1.92
CA ASN A 351 30.98 11.42 -2.17
C ASN A 351 31.42 10.19 -1.34
N ASN A 352 30.76 9.94 -0.20
CA ASN A 352 31.06 8.81 0.67
C ASN A 352 29.76 8.32 1.34
N PRO A 353 28.93 7.55 0.62
CA PRO A 353 27.58 7.18 1.08
C PRO A 353 27.60 6.19 2.26
N PHE A 354 28.69 5.45 2.44
CA PHE A 354 28.84 4.44 3.49
C PHE A 354 30.18 4.60 4.22
N PRO A 355 30.32 5.64 5.06
CA PRO A 355 31.59 5.93 5.75
C PRO A 355 31.87 5.02 6.95
N THR A 356 30.88 4.23 7.39
CA THR A 356 31.00 3.37 8.58
C THR A 356 31.85 2.14 8.27
N GLU A 357 32.84 1.84 9.11
CA GLU A 357 33.72 0.69 8.93
C GLU A 357 32.94 -0.63 8.86
N GLY A 358 33.39 -1.54 7.98
CA GLY A 358 32.76 -2.83 7.75
C GLY A 358 31.47 -2.77 6.93
N MET A 359 31.08 -1.60 6.42
CA MET A 359 29.92 -1.41 5.54
C MET A 359 30.35 -0.74 4.23
N THR A 360 29.96 -1.30 3.09
CA THR A 360 30.11 -0.70 1.77
C THR A 360 28.81 -0.84 0.98
N GLY A 361 28.70 -0.14 -0.14
CA GLY A 361 27.51 -0.22 -0.97
C GLY A 361 27.57 0.71 -2.18
N GLY A 362 26.57 0.59 -3.05
CA GLY A 362 26.42 1.39 -4.26
C GLY A 362 24.95 1.59 -4.59
N GLU A 363 24.64 2.71 -5.23
CA GLU A 363 23.29 2.97 -5.73
C GLU A 363 22.93 1.99 -6.86
N ILE A 364 21.67 1.55 -6.85
CA ILE A 364 21.04 0.81 -7.94
C ILE A 364 20.32 1.83 -8.82
N GLU A 365 20.66 1.87 -10.11
CA GLU A 365 19.90 2.67 -11.07
C GLU A 365 18.50 2.07 -11.28
N VAL A 366 17.46 2.83 -10.97
CA VAL A 366 16.06 2.38 -10.99
C VAL A 366 15.19 3.21 -11.93
N LEU A 367 14.15 2.58 -12.47
CA LEU A 367 13.20 3.20 -13.40
C LEU A 367 12.35 4.31 -12.76
N GLY A 368 11.95 4.15 -11.50
CA GLY A 368 11.09 5.06 -10.74
C GLY A 368 11.39 4.99 -9.24
N TYR A 369 10.64 5.69 -8.39
CA TYR A 369 10.88 5.71 -6.93
C TYR A 369 12.32 6.09 -6.54
N ARG A 370 12.81 7.21 -7.06
CA ARG A 370 14.23 7.60 -6.97
C ARG A 370 14.60 8.53 -5.82
N GLY A 371 13.61 9.15 -5.18
CA GLY A 371 13.82 10.27 -4.25
C GLY A 371 14.53 9.90 -2.95
N MET A 372 14.62 8.62 -2.63
CA MET A 372 15.44 8.12 -1.52
C MET A 372 16.57 7.22 -2.00
N LYS A 373 16.60 6.90 -3.29
CA LYS A 373 17.46 5.92 -3.95
C LYS A 373 17.36 4.52 -3.33
N GLU A 374 17.89 3.55 -4.07
CA GLU A 374 17.96 2.14 -3.67
C GLU A 374 19.41 1.69 -3.70
N PHE A 375 19.82 0.85 -2.76
CA PHE A 375 21.23 0.48 -2.60
C PHE A 375 21.45 -1.02 -2.49
N GLU A 376 22.55 -1.47 -3.07
CA GLU A 376 23.24 -2.69 -2.65
C GLU A 376 24.14 -2.35 -1.47
N LEU A 377 24.17 -3.23 -0.47
CA LEU A 377 25.01 -3.10 0.71
C LEU A 377 25.79 -4.40 0.94
N ALA A 378 27.06 -4.28 1.24
CA ALA A 378 27.89 -5.37 1.72
C ALA A 378 28.38 -5.07 3.14
N PHE A 379 28.26 -6.05 4.02
CA PHE A 379 28.77 -6.01 5.38
C PHE A 379 29.93 -7.00 5.48
N ASP A 380 31.07 -6.54 5.97
CA ASP A 380 32.23 -7.35 6.28
C ASP A 380 32.77 -6.99 7.67
N GLY A 381 32.28 -7.71 8.68
CA GLY A 381 32.66 -7.44 10.07
C GLY A 381 32.04 -6.17 10.64
N PHE A 382 30.96 -5.67 10.02
CA PHE A 382 30.21 -4.51 10.48
C PHE A 382 29.80 -4.67 11.95
N GLU A 383 30.18 -3.70 12.77
CA GLU A 383 30.01 -3.76 14.21
C GLU A 383 28.63 -3.26 14.62
N VAL A 384 27.92 -4.04 15.43
CA VAL A 384 26.69 -3.61 16.10
C VAL A 384 26.77 -3.94 17.58
N LYS A 385 26.53 -2.97 18.46
CA LYS A 385 26.52 -3.20 19.91
C LYS A 385 25.47 -4.25 20.29
N ALA A 386 25.79 -5.12 21.26
CA ALA A 386 24.86 -6.13 21.76
C ALA A 386 23.60 -5.51 22.37
N GLU A 387 23.68 -4.31 22.96
CA GLU A 387 22.51 -3.55 23.43
C GLU A 387 21.53 -3.15 22.31
N ASN A 388 21.97 -3.19 21.05
CA ASN A 388 21.14 -2.88 19.88
C ASN A 388 20.53 -4.15 19.26
N LEU A 389 20.72 -5.35 19.83
CA LEU A 389 19.87 -6.51 19.54
C LEU A 389 18.46 -6.22 20.07
N LEU A 390 17.47 -6.11 19.18
CA LEU A 390 16.12 -5.70 19.56
C LEU A 390 15.50 -6.69 20.56
N GLY A 391 15.13 -6.18 21.74
CA GLY A 391 14.57 -7.00 22.83
C GLY A 391 15.60 -7.80 23.63
N GLY A 392 16.86 -7.84 23.21
CA GLY A 392 17.96 -8.47 23.94
C GLY A 392 18.02 -10.00 23.87
N GLU A 393 17.14 -10.64 23.10
CA GLU A 393 17.11 -12.11 22.94
C GLU A 393 17.19 -12.48 21.45
N GLU A 394 18.13 -13.36 21.12
CA GLU A 394 18.31 -13.87 19.76
C GLU A 394 17.13 -14.75 19.28
N GLY A 395 16.95 -14.86 17.97
CA GLY A 395 15.95 -15.75 17.35
C GLY A 395 14.51 -15.19 17.34
N ASN A 396 14.31 -13.99 17.89
CA ASN A 396 13.00 -13.32 17.91
C ASN A 396 12.76 -12.34 16.76
N GLY A 397 13.77 -12.10 15.89
CA GLY A 397 13.74 -11.03 14.90
C GLY A 397 12.59 -11.12 13.90
N PHE A 398 12.29 -12.31 13.39
CA PHE A 398 11.20 -12.50 12.44
C PHE A 398 9.82 -12.32 13.10
N LYS A 399 9.66 -12.78 14.35
CA LYS A 399 8.41 -12.61 15.11
C LYS A 399 8.14 -11.13 15.39
N GLN A 400 9.18 -10.39 15.80
CA GLN A 400 9.11 -8.94 15.99
C GLN A 400 8.70 -8.24 14.69
N LEU A 401 9.32 -8.59 13.57
CA LEU A 401 8.97 -8.04 12.25
C LEU A 401 7.51 -8.34 11.84
N MET A 402 7.01 -9.55 12.11
CA MET A 402 5.62 -9.89 11.80
C MET A 402 4.59 -8.97 12.48
N THR A 403 4.92 -8.38 13.62
CA THR A 403 4.01 -7.46 14.33
C THR A 403 3.73 -6.18 13.56
N THR A 404 4.64 -5.78 12.65
CA THR A 404 4.51 -4.55 11.87
C THR A 404 3.80 -4.74 10.54
N PHE A 405 3.50 -5.99 10.14
CA PHE A 405 2.96 -6.28 8.82
C PHE A 405 1.58 -5.67 8.56
N GLU A 406 0.73 -5.57 9.58
CA GLU A 406 -0.57 -4.91 9.46
C GLU A 406 -0.39 -3.45 9.03
N SER A 407 0.44 -2.70 9.76
CA SER A 407 0.71 -1.30 9.47
C SER A 407 1.50 -1.11 8.17
N ALA A 408 2.48 -1.97 7.86
CA ALA A 408 3.20 -1.91 6.58
C ALA A 408 2.26 -2.09 5.37
N ARG A 409 1.27 -2.99 5.49
CA ARG A 409 0.26 -3.20 4.45
C ARG A 409 -0.71 -2.01 4.33
N ILE A 410 -1.21 -1.48 5.45
CA ILE A 410 -2.06 -0.28 5.48
C ILE A 410 -1.32 0.90 4.82
N GLN A 411 -0.07 1.15 5.21
CA GLN A 411 0.74 2.23 4.66
C GLN A 411 1.09 2.03 3.19
N THR A 412 1.20 0.79 2.72
CA THR A 412 1.37 0.51 1.30
C THR A 412 0.11 0.85 0.52
N ALA A 413 -1.07 0.51 1.04
CA ALA A 413 -2.35 0.88 0.45
C ALA A 413 -2.55 2.42 0.43
N ALA A 414 -2.20 3.11 1.53
CA ALA A 414 -2.23 4.57 1.60
C ALA A 414 -1.33 5.24 0.53
N ARG A 415 -0.08 4.79 0.41
CA ARG A 415 0.85 5.29 -0.62
C ARG A 415 0.31 5.04 -2.03
N ALA A 416 -0.27 3.86 -2.27
CA ALA A 416 -0.89 3.53 -3.54
C ALA A 416 -2.08 4.43 -3.87
N LEU A 417 -2.95 4.73 -2.90
CA LEU A 417 -4.07 5.65 -3.07
C LEU A 417 -3.61 7.07 -3.40
N GLY A 418 -2.55 7.56 -2.76
CA GLY A 418 -1.94 8.86 -3.09
C GLY A 418 -1.41 8.90 -4.53
N VAL A 419 -0.68 7.86 -4.96
CA VAL A 419 -0.19 7.75 -6.34
C VAL A 419 -1.35 7.65 -7.34
N ALA A 420 -2.39 6.88 -7.04
CA ALA A 420 -3.59 6.78 -7.87
C ALA A 420 -4.30 8.14 -7.99
N GLN A 421 -4.42 8.87 -6.89
CA GLN A 421 -5.01 10.20 -6.85
C GLN A 421 -4.20 11.22 -7.69
N ASN A 422 -2.87 11.19 -7.61
CA ASN A 422 -2.00 12.00 -8.49
C ASN A 422 -2.27 11.68 -9.97
N ALA A 423 -2.24 10.39 -10.34
CA ALA A 423 -2.49 9.98 -11.72
C ALA A 423 -3.88 10.42 -12.23
N LEU A 424 -4.93 10.30 -11.41
CA LEU A 424 -6.27 10.78 -11.72
C LEU A 424 -6.28 12.29 -12.00
N GLU A 425 -5.64 13.09 -11.13
CA GLU A 425 -5.60 14.55 -11.27
C GLU A 425 -4.83 15.00 -12.51
N LEU A 426 -3.67 14.37 -12.80
CA LEU A 426 -2.90 14.64 -14.02
C LEU A 426 -3.71 14.28 -15.27
N GLY A 427 -4.35 13.11 -15.27
CA GLY A 427 -5.18 12.65 -16.37
C GLY A 427 -6.39 13.56 -16.61
N LEU A 428 -7.07 13.99 -15.54
CA LEU A 428 -8.21 14.90 -15.62
C LEU A 428 -7.79 16.28 -16.14
N ARG A 429 -6.74 16.88 -15.58
CA ARG A 429 -6.24 18.19 -16.03
C ARG A 429 -5.88 18.19 -17.50
N TYR A 430 -5.12 17.19 -17.95
CA TYR A 430 -4.77 17.08 -19.37
C TYR A 430 -6.01 16.84 -20.24
N ALA A 431 -6.98 16.07 -19.75
CA ALA A 431 -8.20 15.79 -20.50
C ALA A 431 -9.04 17.04 -20.77
N THR A 432 -9.14 17.94 -19.78
CA THR A 432 -9.94 19.17 -19.87
C THR A 432 -9.24 20.25 -20.70
N GLU A 433 -7.90 20.31 -20.66
CA GLU A 433 -7.12 21.32 -21.38
C GLU A 433 -6.83 20.94 -22.84
N ARG A 434 -6.57 19.66 -23.13
CA ARG A 434 -6.13 19.23 -24.45
C ARG A 434 -7.29 19.21 -25.45
N ILE A 435 -7.15 19.97 -26.55
CA ILE A 435 -8.13 20.00 -27.65
C ILE A 435 -7.74 19.03 -28.78
N GLN A 436 -8.66 18.16 -29.19
CA GLN A 436 -8.61 17.39 -30.43
C GLN A 436 -9.98 17.28 -31.08
N PHE A 437 -10.01 17.22 -32.41
CA PHE A 437 -11.25 17.22 -33.19
C PHE A 437 -12.22 18.35 -32.78
N GLY A 438 -11.67 19.52 -32.46
CA GLY A 438 -12.43 20.74 -32.14
C GLY A 438 -13.00 20.85 -30.72
N LYS A 439 -12.68 19.95 -29.80
CA LYS A 439 -13.15 20.00 -28.39
C LYS A 439 -12.14 19.41 -27.41
N ALA A 440 -12.32 19.65 -26.12
CA ALA A 440 -11.53 19.01 -25.06
C ALA A 440 -11.61 17.49 -25.19
N ILE A 441 -10.50 16.78 -25.01
CA ILE A 441 -10.51 15.32 -25.13
C ILE A 441 -11.36 14.66 -24.03
N PHE A 442 -11.58 15.36 -22.92
CA PHE A 442 -12.56 15.02 -21.90
C PHE A 442 -13.96 14.72 -22.48
N GLU A 443 -14.34 15.36 -23.58
CA GLU A 443 -15.64 15.16 -24.25
C GLU A 443 -15.79 13.80 -24.97
N PHE A 444 -14.75 12.96 -24.99
CA PHE A 444 -14.80 11.63 -25.59
C PHE A 444 -15.04 10.54 -24.54
N PRO A 445 -16.00 9.62 -24.74
CA PRO A 445 -16.34 8.56 -23.78
C PRO A 445 -15.18 7.67 -23.33
N ARG A 446 -14.18 7.47 -24.18
CA ARG A 446 -12.99 6.67 -23.83
C ARG A 446 -12.01 7.40 -22.91
N VAL A 447 -12.14 8.72 -22.76
CA VAL A 447 -11.32 9.56 -21.87
C VAL A 447 -12.05 9.76 -20.55
N HIS A 448 -13.23 10.38 -20.57
CA HIS A 448 -13.98 10.63 -19.33
C HIS A 448 -14.42 9.33 -18.63
N GLY A 449 -14.60 8.23 -19.38
CA GLY A 449 -14.86 6.92 -18.79
C GLY A 449 -13.69 6.36 -17.97
N LYS A 450 -12.44 6.64 -18.34
CA LYS A 450 -11.25 6.25 -17.55
C LYS A 450 -11.19 7.03 -16.25
N ILE A 451 -11.41 8.34 -16.33
CA ILE A 451 -11.44 9.26 -15.18
C ILE A 451 -12.54 8.83 -14.20
N ALA A 452 -13.74 8.54 -14.71
CA ALA A 452 -14.86 8.08 -13.90
C ALA A 452 -14.54 6.77 -13.14
N LEU A 453 -14.00 5.76 -13.84
CA LEU A 453 -13.68 4.48 -13.20
C LEU A 453 -12.54 4.60 -12.20
N ALA A 454 -11.52 5.41 -12.48
CA ALA A 454 -10.44 5.69 -11.52
C ALA A 454 -10.99 6.31 -10.23
N ALA A 455 -11.86 7.33 -10.33
CA ALA A 455 -12.48 7.95 -9.16
C ALA A 455 -13.29 6.93 -8.32
N VAL A 456 -14.04 6.04 -8.97
CA VAL A 456 -14.78 4.96 -8.30
C VAL A 456 -13.85 3.99 -7.57
N GLU A 457 -12.87 3.42 -8.27
CA GLU A 457 -11.98 2.42 -7.69
C GLU A 457 -11.12 2.99 -6.56
N ILE A 458 -10.65 4.24 -6.70
CA ILE A 458 -9.91 4.96 -5.66
C ILE A 458 -10.78 5.11 -4.41
N MET A 459 -12.03 5.54 -4.54
CA MET A 459 -12.92 5.70 -3.38
C MET A 459 -13.21 4.36 -2.69
N MET A 460 -13.59 3.32 -3.45
CA MET A 460 -13.87 2.00 -2.87
C MET A 460 -12.66 1.42 -2.12
N THR A 461 -11.47 1.57 -2.71
CA THR A 461 -10.21 1.10 -2.13
C THR A 461 -9.82 1.92 -0.91
N ARG A 462 -10.07 3.24 -0.93
CA ARG A 462 -9.87 4.12 0.24
C ARG A 462 -10.72 3.68 1.41
N GLN A 463 -11.99 3.33 1.19
CA GLN A 463 -12.85 2.83 2.26
C GLN A 463 -12.37 1.50 2.85
N LEU A 464 -11.86 0.59 2.02
CA LEU A 464 -11.22 -0.65 2.49
C LEU A 464 -9.95 -0.36 3.32
N THR A 465 -9.14 0.60 2.89
CA THR A 465 -7.90 0.98 3.56
C THR A 465 -8.18 1.64 4.91
N TYR A 466 -9.13 2.59 4.96
CA TYR A 466 -9.54 3.24 6.21
C TYR A 466 -10.20 2.26 7.18
N PHE A 467 -10.94 1.26 6.68
CA PHE A 467 -11.45 0.20 7.52
C PHE A 467 -10.31 -0.59 8.20
N ALA A 468 -9.29 -1.00 7.44
CA ALA A 468 -8.14 -1.70 8.01
C ALA A 468 -7.40 -0.84 9.06
N ALA A 469 -7.23 0.46 8.79
CA ALA A 469 -6.62 1.39 9.72
C ALA A 469 -7.42 1.54 11.03
N ARG A 470 -8.75 1.73 10.94
CA ARG A 470 -9.62 1.81 12.13
C ARG A 470 -9.60 0.53 12.96
N GLN A 471 -9.60 -0.63 12.31
CA GLN A 471 -9.49 -1.92 13.01
C GLN A 471 -8.18 -2.00 13.81
N LYS A 472 -7.07 -1.52 13.23
CA LYS A 472 -5.77 -1.46 13.92
C LYS A 472 -5.79 -0.49 15.11
N ASP A 473 -6.41 0.68 14.96
CA ASP A 473 -6.57 1.66 16.06
C ASP A 473 -7.40 1.11 17.22
N GLU A 474 -8.40 0.28 16.92
CA GLU A 474 -9.20 -0.43 17.92
C GLU A 474 -8.49 -1.66 18.54
N GLY A 475 -7.23 -1.92 18.18
CA GLY A 475 -6.46 -3.08 18.64
C GLY A 475 -6.97 -4.42 18.11
N LYS A 476 -7.84 -4.41 17.09
CA LYS A 476 -8.34 -5.62 16.45
C LYS A 476 -7.33 -6.11 15.43
N ARG A 477 -7.12 -7.43 15.40
CA ARG A 477 -6.34 -8.08 14.35
C ARG A 477 -6.95 -7.74 12.99
N CYS A 478 -6.13 -7.22 12.06
CA CYS A 478 -6.58 -6.72 10.77
C CYS A 478 -5.67 -7.14 9.61
N ASP A 479 -4.96 -8.26 9.77
CA ASP A 479 -3.96 -8.75 8.81
C ASP A 479 -4.56 -9.12 7.45
N LEU A 480 -5.83 -9.58 7.43
CA LEU A 480 -6.59 -9.87 6.22
C LEU A 480 -7.01 -8.58 5.51
N GLU A 481 -7.66 -7.68 6.23
CA GLU A 481 -8.19 -6.42 5.72
C GLU A 481 -7.07 -5.54 5.15
N ALA A 482 -5.96 -5.41 5.88
CA ALA A 482 -4.78 -4.69 5.44
C ALA A 482 -4.16 -5.32 4.19
N GLY A 483 -4.13 -6.66 4.13
CA GLY A 483 -3.66 -7.41 2.96
C GLY A 483 -4.51 -7.18 1.71
N MET A 484 -5.84 -7.23 1.88
CA MET A 484 -6.82 -6.96 0.81
C MET A 484 -6.71 -5.51 0.32
N ALA A 485 -6.58 -4.55 1.24
CA ALA A 485 -6.36 -3.13 0.92
C ALA A 485 -5.10 -2.94 0.08
N LYS A 486 -3.96 -3.50 0.50
CA LYS A 486 -2.70 -3.45 -0.24
C LYS A 486 -2.84 -4.05 -1.65
N LEU A 487 -3.44 -5.24 -1.74
CA LEU A 487 -3.60 -5.97 -3.00
C LEU A 487 -4.40 -5.15 -4.01
N LEU A 488 -5.55 -4.60 -3.58
CA LEU A 488 -6.42 -3.81 -4.42
C LEU A 488 -5.80 -2.46 -4.79
N ALA A 489 -5.26 -1.74 -3.80
CA ALA A 489 -4.74 -0.40 -3.99
C ALA A 489 -3.56 -0.34 -4.97
N ALA A 490 -2.65 -1.32 -4.89
CA ALA A 490 -1.53 -1.39 -5.83
C ALA A 490 -2.00 -1.58 -7.28
N ARG A 491 -3.03 -2.41 -7.52
CA ARG A 491 -3.62 -2.57 -8.85
C ARG A 491 -4.33 -1.31 -9.32
N VAL A 492 -5.11 -0.68 -8.46
CA VAL A 492 -5.85 0.55 -8.77
C VAL A 492 -4.89 1.70 -9.11
N ALA A 493 -3.78 1.83 -8.38
CA ALA A 493 -2.75 2.81 -8.70
C ALA A 493 -2.13 2.57 -10.08
N TRP A 494 -1.77 1.32 -10.37
CA TRP A 494 -1.21 0.94 -11.68
C TRP A 494 -2.19 1.21 -12.83
N SER A 495 -3.44 0.73 -12.73
CA SER A 495 -4.43 0.92 -13.79
C SER A 495 -4.78 2.39 -13.99
N THR A 496 -4.79 3.19 -12.92
CA THR A 496 -5.05 4.63 -13.01
C THR A 496 -3.90 5.35 -13.70
N ALA A 497 -2.64 5.05 -13.34
CA ALA A 497 -1.46 5.63 -13.97
C ALA A 497 -1.33 5.28 -15.46
N ASP A 498 -1.55 4.01 -15.82
CA ASP A 498 -1.56 3.54 -17.21
C ASP A 498 -2.64 4.27 -18.04
N ASN A 499 -3.87 4.34 -17.51
CA ASN A 499 -4.95 5.05 -18.18
C ASN A 499 -4.73 6.56 -18.29
N ALA A 500 -4.14 7.18 -17.26
CA ALA A 500 -3.80 8.60 -17.29
C ALA A 500 -2.68 8.89 -18.30
N LEU A 501 -1.67 8.02 -18.43
CA LEU A 501 -0.67 8.10 -19.49
C LEU A 501 -1.33 8.00 -20.87
N GLN A 502 -2.25 7.05 -21.05
CA GLN A 502 -2.99 6.89 -22.30
C GLN A 502 -3.82 8.13 -22.68
N ILE A 503 -4.35 8.87 -21.70
CA ILE A 503 -5.04 10.15 -21.92
C ILE A 503 -4.08 11.22 -22.47
N HIS A 504 -2.82 11.19 -22.06
CA HIS A 504 -1.79 12.10 -22.58
C HIS A 504 -1.35 11.73 -24.02
N GLY A 505 -1.57 10.48 -24.45
CA GLY A 505 -1.12 9.99 -25.75
C GLY A 505 0.41 9.97 -25.82
N GLY A 506 0.99 10.39 -26.95
CA GLY A 506 2.45 10.43 -27.12
C GLY A 506 3.17 11.27 -26.06
N ASN A 507 2.54 12.34 -25.59
CA ASN A 507 3.08 13.21 -24.53
C ASN A 507 3.25 12.48 -23.20
N GLY A 508 2.46 11.43 -22.94
CA GLY A 508 2.57 10.64 -21.72
C GLY A 508 3.92 9.91 -21.56
N TYR A 509 4.64 9.70 -22.67
CA TYR A 509 5.99 9.12 -22.69
C TYR A 509 7.10 10.17 -22.57
N ALA A 510 6.78 11.45 -22.74
CA ALA A 510 7.79 12.50 -22.66
C ALA A 510 8.12 12.80 -21.20
N LEU A 511 9.42 12.84 -20.89
CA LEU A 511 9.93 13.15 -19.54
C LEU A 511 9.54 14.54 -19.06
N GLU A 512 9.05 15.44 -19.90
CA GLU A 512 8.50 16.73 -19.45
C GLU A 512 7.17 16.57 -18.70
N TYR A 513 6.39 15.52 -18.97
CA TYR A 513 5.12 15.27 -18.30
C TYR A 513 5.29 14.35 -17.10
N GLN A 514 4.77 14.82 -15.95
CA GLN A 514 4.83 14.11 -14.67
C GLN A 514 4.24 12.70 -14.71
N ILE A 515 3.29 12.44 -15.60
CA ILE A 515 2.64 11.13 -15.70
C ILE A 515 3.62 10.00 -16.06
N SER A 516 4.71 10.29 -16.78
CA SER A 516 5.77 9.33 -17.09
C SER A 516 6.47 8.81 -15.83
N ARG A 517 6.76 9.72 -14.88
CA ARG A 517 7.27 9.39 -13.54
C ARG A 517 6.24 8.59 -12.73
N VAL A 518 5.00 9.09 -12.67
CA VAL A 518 3.92 8.49 -11.87
C VAL A 518 3.59 7.07 -12.33
N LEU A 519 3.73 6.75 -13.63
CA LEU A 519 3.64 5.38 -14.14
C LEU A 519 4.66 4.46 -13.47
N CYS A 520 5.92 4.91 -13.36
CA CYS A 520 7.00 4.15 -12.76
C CYS A 520 6.80 4.00 -11.24
N ASP A 521 6.38 5.07 -10.57
CA ASP A 521 6.04 5.08 -9.15
C ASP A 521 4.89 4.10 -8.83
N ALA A 522 3.86 4.05 -9.69
CA ALA A 522 2.74 3.13 -9.51
C ALA A 522 3.16 1.66 -9.69
N ARG A 523 4.11 1.37 -10.58
CA ARG A 523 4.50 0.00 -10.92
C ARG A 523 5.17 -0.76 -9.78
N ILE A 524 5.82 -0.06 -8.84
CA ILE A 524 6.56 -0.72 -7.75
C ILE A 524 5.65 -1.18 -6.60
N LEU A 525 4.42 -0.66 -6.51
CA LEU A 525 3.52 -0.82 -5.35
C LEU A 525 3.11 -2.28 -5.08
N ASN A 526 3.11 -3.12 -6.12
CA ASN A 526 2.84 -4.55 -6.01
C ASN A 526 4.11 -5.41 -5.89
N ILE A 527 5.28 -4.82 -5.64
CA ILE A 527 6.59 -5.51 -5.56
C ILE A 527 7.33 -5.16 -4.25
N PHE A 528 7.62 -3.87 -4.02
CA PHE A 528 8.62 -3.41 -3.05
C PHE A 528 8.36 -3.79 -1.58
N GLU A 529 7.10 -3.94 -1.17
CA GLU A 529 6.66 -4.32 0.18
C GLU A 529 6.00 -5.71 0.13
N GLY A 530 6.64 -6.61 -0.62
CA GLY A 530 6.16 -7.96 -0.91
C GLY A 530 5.29 -8.02 -2.17
N ALA A 531 5.54 -9.03 -3.00
CA ALA A 531 4.83 -9.24 -4.25
C ALA A 531 3.32 -9.46 -4.04
N ALA A 532 2.49 -9.06 -5.02
CA ALA A 532 1.03 -9.27 -4.97
C ALA A 532 0.67 -10.75 -4.83
N GLU A 533 1.45 -11.65 -5.44
CA GLU A 533 1.25 -13.10 -5.39
C GLU A 533 1.44 -13.62 -3.96
N ILE A 534 2.48 -13.15 -3.26
CA ILE A 534 2.70 -13.50 -1.85
C ILE A 534 1.60 -12.92 -0.97
N GLN A 535 1.14 -11.70 -1.25
CA GLN A 535 0.03 -11.11 -0.52
C GLN A 535 -1.26 -11.92 -0.70
N ALA A 536 -1.54 -12.40 -1.92
CA ALA A 536 -2.67 -13.26 -2.23
C ALA A 536 -2.56 -14.64 -1.57
N ASP A 537 -1.37 -15.26 -1.56
CA ASP A 537 -1.12 -16.53 -0.85
C ASP A 537 -1.38 -16.39 0.67
N VAL A 538 -0.89 -15.31 1.28
CA VAL A 538 -1.13 -15.05 2.73
C VAL A 538 -2.61 -14.87 3.03
N ILE A 539 -3.36 -14.15 2.19
CA ILE A 539 -4.81 -13.99 2.36
C ILE A 539 -5.51 -15.35 2.23
N ALA A 540 -5.17 -16.14 1.21
CA ALA A 540 -5.78 -17.45 0.97
C ALA A 540 -5.55 -18.37 2.16
N ARG A 541 -4.31 -18.48 2.63
CA ARG A 541 -3.97 -19.28 3.82
C ARG A 541 -4.78 -18.85 5.03
N ARG A 542 -4.91 -17.55 5.27
CA ARG A 542 -5.63 -17.02 6.44
C ARG A 542 -7.14 -17.24 6.36
N LEU A 543 -7.72 -17.24 5.17
CA LEU A 543 -9.15 -17.50 4.97
C LEU A 543 -9.50 -18.99 4.99
N LEU A 544 -8.59 -19.86 4.55
CA LEU A 544 -8.80 -21.30 4.45
C LEU A 544 -8.43 -22.08 5.72
N SER A 545 -7.57 -21.51 6.57
CA SER A 545 -7.09 -22.13 7.82
C SER A 545 -8.12 -22.15 8.94
#